data_AF-A0A0A0JD09-F1
#
_entry.id   AF-A0A0A0JD09-F1
#
_cell.length_a   1.000
_cell.length_b   1.000
_cell.length_c   1.000
_cell.angle_alpha   90.00
_cell.angle_beta   90.00
_cell.angle_gamma   90.00
#
_symmetry.space_group_name_H-M   'P 1'
#
loop_
_entity.id
_entity.type
_entity.pdbx_description
1 polymer ?
#
loop_
_entity_poly.entity_id
_entity_poly.type
_entity_poly.pdbx_seq_one_letter_code
_entity_poly.pdbx_strand_id
1 'polypeptide(L)'
;MMFRVPDSVAYDVIEADSDHGIGSQAGAAETVYLLSLPDGVPLVLSGMGAILWLLAAEGVTDVASAVASATGESVGSIEPLIRDYLESLVADGLLEHRPV
;
A
#
# COMPACT_ATOMS: atom_id res chain seq x y z
N MET A 1 1.55 -8.25 -11.60
CA MET A 1 2.93 -8.46 -11.07
C MET A 1 2.78 -8.77 -9.60
N MET A 2 3.59 -9.67 -9.05
CA MET A 2 3.45 -10.05 -7.64
C MET A 2 4.59 -9.41 -6.83
N PHE A 3 4.23 -8.75 -5.73
CA PHE A 3 5.17 -8.09 -4.83
C PHE A 3 5.23 -8.85 -3.50
N ARG A 4 6.26 -8.57 -2.71
CA ARG A 4 6.36 -8.99 -1.32
C ARG A 4 7.15 -7.96 -0.52
N VAL A 5 7.01 -8.00 0.80
CA VAL A 5 7.82 -7.20 1.72
C VAL A 5 9.20 -7.84 1.87
N PRO A 6 10.31 -7.10 1.70
CA PRO A 6 11.66 -7.61 1.95
C PRO A 6 11.86 -7.95 3.43
N ASP A 7 12.69 -8.96 3.73
CA ASP A 7 13.06 -9.32 5.12
C ASP A 7 13.77 -8.17 5.86
N SER A 8 14.31 -7.19 5.12
CA SER A 8 14.95 -5.98 5.65
C SER A 8 13.95 -4.87 5.97
N VAL A 9 12.64 -5.10 5.91
CA VAL A 9 11.61 -4.10 6.22
C VAL A 9 10.70 -4.62 7.32
N ALA A 10 10.69 -3.93 8.46
CA ALA A 10 9.67 -4.09 9.48
C ALA A 10 8.52 -3.14 9.21
N TYR A 11 7.29 -3.57 9.51
CA TYR A 11 6.12 -2.72 9.35
C TYR A 11 5.10 -2.94 10.46
N ASP A 12 4.32 -1.92 10.73
CA ASP A 12 3.18 -1.95 11.64
C ASP A 12 1.98 -1.25 11.00
N VAL A 13 0.81 -1.87 11.11
CA VAL A 13 -0.44 -1.39 10.48
C VAL A 13 -1.34 -0.86 11.57
N ILE A 14 -1.69 0.41 11.47
CA ILE A 14 -2.65 1.04 12.36
C ILE A 14 -3.97 1.16 11.61
N GLU A 15 -4.92 0.32 12.02
CA GLU A 15 -6.30 0.39 11.56
C GLU A 15 -6.93 1.70 12.04
N ALA A 16 -7.65 2.36 11.15
CA ALA A 16 -8.38 3.56 11.53
C ALA A 16 -9.62 3.16 12.36
N ASP A 17 -9.63 3.63 13.59
CA ASP A 17 -10.64 3.32 14.60
C ASP A 17 -12.05 3.71 14.08
N SER A 18 -12.87 2.69 13.80
CA SER A 18 -14.16 2.85 13.13
C SER A 18 -15.29 3.27 14.08
N ASP A 19 -14.98 3.58 15.35
CA ASP A 19 -15.98 3.74 16.41
C ASP A 19 -16.56 5.15 16.58
N HIS A 20 -16.08 6.17 15.85
CA HIS A 20 -16.74 7.49 15.87
C HIS A 20 -17.86 7.61 14.83
N GLY A 21 -19.01 7.05 15.18
CA GLY A 21 -20.25 7.19 14.45
C GLY A 21 -20.77 8.63 14.42
N ILE A 22 -20.58 9.31 13.28
CA ILE A 22 -21.54 10.25 12.66
C ILE A 22 -21.13 10.47 11.20
N GLY A 23 -21.79 9.74 10.29
CA GLY A 23 -21.97 10.07 8.87
C GLY A 23 -20.82 10.73 8.12
N SER A 24 -19.90 9.94 7.60
CA SER A 24 -19.21 10.22 6.32
C SER A 24 -18.65 8.90 5.78
N GLN A 25 -19.27 8.44 4.70
CA GLN A 25 -18.88 7.26 3.94
C GLN A 25 -17.63 7.62 3.12
N ALA A 26 -16.46 7.70 3.76
CA ALA A 26 -15.15 7.76 3.12
C ALA A 26 -14.02 7.61 4.16
N GLY A 27 -13.22 6.54 4.04
CA GLY A 27 -11.82 6.56 4.47
C GLY A 27 -11.57 6.47 5.96
N ALA A 28 -11.68 5.27 6.52
CA ALA A 28 -10.77 4.89 7.59
C ALA A 28 -9.36 4.90 6.95
N ALA A 29 -8.63 6.01 7.08
CA ALA A 29 -7.34 6.18 6.40
C ALA A 29 -6.31 5.26 7.06
N GLU A 30 -6.07 4.14 6.41
CA GLU A 30 -5.08 3.17 6.85
C GLU A 30 -3.71 3.84 6.94
N THR A 31 -3.00 3.58 8.04
CA THR A 31 -1.66 4.11 8.28
C THR A 31 -0.69 2.95 8.46
N VAL A 32 0.40 2.97 7.71
CA VAL A 32 1.45 1.95 7.79
C VAL A 32 2.75 2.62 8.17
N TYR A 33 3.33 2.18 9.28
CA TYR A 33 4.68 2.55 9.68
C TYR A 33 5.64 1.53 9.09
N LEU A 34 6.67 2.01 8.40
CA LEU A 34 7.70 1.21 7.76
C LEU A 34 9.06 1.56 8.37
N LEU A 35 9.91 0.55 8.56
CA LEU A 35 11.27 0.73 9.05
C LEU A 35 12.20 -0.21 8.29
N SER A 36 13.17 0.34 7.58
CA SER A 36 14.26 -0.46 7.01
C SER A 36 15.21 -0.88 8.13
N LEU A 37 15.50 -2.18 8.23
CA LEU A 37 16.37 -2.74 9.25
C LEU A 37 17.85 -2.73 8.79
N PRO A 38 18.80 -2.64 9.74
CA PRO A 38 18.60 -2.52 11.19
C PRO A 38 18.30 -1.09 11.68
N ASP A 39 18.81 -0.05 11.01
CA ASP A 39 18.84 1.34 11.52
C ASP A 39 18.30 2.37 10.51
N GLY A 40 17.38 1.96 9.63
CA GLY A 40 16.79 2.83 8.63
C GLY A 40 15.92 3.94 9.23
N VAL A 41 15.59 4.93 8.40
CA VAL A 41 14.69 6.02 8.79
C VAL A 41 13.25 5.50 8.77
N PRO A 42 12.46 5.67 9.85
CA PRO A 42 11.05 5.33 9.83
C PRO A 42 10.30 6.15 8.77
N LEU A 43 9.48 5.48 7.97
CA LEU A 43 8.60 6.09 6.99
C LEU A 43 7.15 5.81 7.37
N VAL A 44 6.27 6.79 7.15
CA VAL A 44 4.83 6.63 7.38
C VAL A 44 4.12 6.77 6.05
N LEU A 45 3.38 5.72 5.67
CA LEU A 45 2.41 5.77 4.59
C LEU A 45 1.03 5.96 5.17
N SER A 46 0.19 6.75 4.50
CA SER A 46 -1.19 6.96 4.92
C SER A 46 -2.13 7.04 3.72
N GLY A 47 -3.41 6.74 3.97
CA GLY A 47 -4.45 6.79 2.96
C GLY A 47 -4.13 5.86 1.79
N MET A 48 -4.22 6.36 0.56
CA MET A 48 -4.03 5.54 -0.63
C MET A 48 -2.63 4.89 -0.70
N GLY A 49 -1.59 5.58 -0.23
CA GLY A 49 -0.23 5.03 -0.23
C GLY A 49 -0.08 3.81 0.67
N ALA A 50 -0.77 3.81 1.83
CA ALA A 50 -0.81 2.68 2.75
C ALA A 50 -1.59 1.50 2.16
N ILE A 51 -2.77 1.76 1.61
CA ILE A 51 -3.62 0.73 0.97
C ILE A 51 -2.87 0.04 -0.17
N LEU A 52 -2.24 0.81 -1.06
CA LEU A 52 -1.47 0.27 -2.18
C LEU A 52 -0.31 -0.61 -1.72
N TRP A 53 0.42 -0.17 -0.70
CA TRP A 53 1.53 -0.93 -0.14
C TRP A 53 1.03 -2.24 0.50
N LEU A 54 -0.08 -2.22 1.24
CA LEU A 54 -0.66 -3.40 1.88
C LEU A 54 -1.15 -4.44 0.88
N LEU A 55 -1.91 -4.01 -0.13
CA LEU A 55 -2.35 -4.93 -1.19
C LEU A 55 -1.15 -5.60 -1.88
N ALA A 56 -0.08 -4.84 -2.12
CA ALA A 56 1.15 -5.38 -2.67
C ALA A 56 1.87 -6.34 -1.69
N ALA A 57 1.93 -6.00 -0.40
CA ALA A 57 2.52 -6.81 0.67
C ALA A 57 1.80 -8.15 0.87
N GLU A 58 0.46 -8.16 0.75
CA GLU A 58 -0.38 -9.36 0.77
C GLU A 58 -0.23 -10.21 -0.51
N GLY A 59 0.46 -9.69 -1.53
CA GLY A 59 0.70 -10.39 -2.79
C GLY A 59 -0.47 -10.32 -3.76
N VAL A 60 -1.37 -9.35 -3.63
CA VAL A 60 -2.47 -9.12 -4.59
C VAL A 60 -1.90 -8.90 -5.98
N THR A 61 -2.36 -9.71 -6.93
CA THR A 61 -1.78 -9.76 -8.29
C THR A 61 -2.23 -8.60 -9.18
N ASP A 62 -3.42 -8.05 -8.89
CA ASP A 62 -4.05 -6.96 -9.63
C ASP A 62 -4.54 -5.85 -8.66
N VAL A 63 -3.56 -5.09 -8.15
CA VAL A 63 -3.81 -3.96 -7.25
C VAL A 63 -4.63 -2.87 -7.93
N ALA A 64 -4.43 -2.65 -9.23
CA ALA A 64 -5.15 -1.62 -9.98
C ALA A 64 -6.66 -1.92 -10.06
N SER A 65 -7.06 -3.16 -10.34
CA SER A 65 -8.48 -3.54 -10.33
C SER A 65 -9.11 -3.45 -8.95
N ALA A 66 -8.37 -3.81 -7.89
CA ALA A 66 -8.86 -3.69 -6.52
C ALA A 66 -9.15 -2.22 -6.15
N VAL A 67 -8.21 -1.32 -6.47
CA VAL A 67 -8.35 0.12 -6.18
C VAL A 67 -9.41 0.78 -7.06
N ALA A 68 -9.49 0.43 -8.34
CA ALA A 68 -10.52 0.92 -9.25
C ALA A 68 -11.92 0.58 -8.73
N SER A 69 -12.10 -0.66 -8.25
CA SER A 69 -13.37 -1.11 -7.68
C SER A 69 -13.74 -0.34 -6.41
N ALA A 70 -12.75 0.01 -5.57
CA ALA A 70 -12.97 0.75 -4.34
C ALA A 70 -13.24 2.26 -4.57
N THR A 71 -12.59 2.85 -5.57
CA THR A 71 -12.66 4.30 -5.86
C THR A 71 -13.73 4.67 -6.89
N GLY A 72 -14.21 3.69 -7.65
CA GLY A 72 -15.12 3.91 -8.79
C GLY A 72 -14.41 4.48 -10.03
N GLU A 73 -13.08 4.52 -10.04
CA GLU A 73 -12.30 4.99 -11.18
C GLU A 73 -12.09 3.90 -12.25
N SER A 74 -11.75 4.33 -13.47
CA SER A 74 -11.38 3.41 -14.55
C SER A 74 -10.00 2.80 -14.28
N VAL A 75 -9.90 1.46 -14.35
CA VAL A 75 -8.64 0.72 -14.24
C VAL A 75 -7.58 1.31 -15.19
N GLY A 76 -7.91 1.55 -16.46
CA GLY A 76 -6.95 2.06 -17.44
C GLY A 76 -6.41 3.46 -17.13
N SER A 77 -7.11 4.25 -16.32
CA SER A 77 -6.65 5.57 -15.88
C SER A 77 -5.69 5.49 -14.69
N ILE A 78 -5.94 4.57 -13.75
CA ILE A 78 -5.19 4.49 -12.49
C ILE A 78 -4.05 3.46 -12.54
N GLU A 79 -4.14 2.46 -13.40
CA GLU A 79 -3.13 1.41 -13.58
C GLU A 79 -1.70 1.98 -13.79
N PRO A 80 -1.46 2.95 -14.69
CA PRO A 80 -0.10 3.50 -14.84
C PRO A 80 0.38 4.20 -13.57
N LEU A 81 -0.49 4.94 -12.89
CA LEU A 81 -0.14 5.66 -11.66
C LEU A 81 0.21 4.69 -10.52
N ILE A 82 -0.59 3.64 -10.37
CA ILE A 82 -0.39 2.60 -9.35
C ILE A 82 0.88 1.83 -9.63
N ARG A 83 1.10 1.43 -10.89
CA ARG A 83 2.32 0.73 -11.29
C ARG A 83 3.55 1.58 -10.97
N ASP A 84 3.57 2.84 -11.42
CA ASP A 84 4.73 3.72 -11.24
C ASP A 84 5.02 3.96 -9.74
N TYR A 85 3.97 4.03 -8.90
CA TYR A 85 4.12 4.11 -7.44
C TYR A 85 4.65 2.81 -6.81
N LEU A 86 4.16 1.64 -7.22
CA LEU A 86 4.68 0.36 -6.71
C LEU A 86 6.14 0.14 -7.12
N GLU A 87 6.51 0.54 -8.33
CA GLU A 87 7.90 0.52 -8.80
C GLU A 87 8.79 1.49 -8.00
N SER A 88 8.30 2.67 -7.61
CA SER A 88 9.07 3.56 -6.73
C SER A 88 9.30 2.94 -5.35
N LEU A 89 8.30 2.25 -4.79
CA LEU A 89 8.44 1.53 -3.53
C LEU A 89 9.45 0.38 -3.61
N VAL A 90 9.55 -0.28 -4.78
CA VAL A 90 10.60 -1.28 -5.03
C VAL A 90 11.97 -0.62 -5.12
N ALA A 91 12.09 0.50 -5.83
CA ALA A 91 13.33 1.25 -5.94
C ALA A 91 13.83 1.77 -4.58
N ASP A 92 12.91 2.13 -3.69
CA ASP A 92 13.19 2.56 -2.31
C ASP A 92 13.48 1.38 -1.36
N GLY A 93 13.36 0.13 -1.83
CA GLY A 93 13.60 -1.08 -1.03
C GLY A 93 12.50 -1.37 0.00
N LEU A 94 11.31 -0.78 -0.16
CA LEU A 94 10.15 -0.97 0.69
C LEU A 94 9.25 -2.12 0.23
N LEU A 95 9.41 -2.53 -1.02
CA LEU A 95 8.83 -3.72 -1.63
C LEU A 95 9.92 -4.42 -2.46
N GLU A 96 9.69 -5.68 -2.81
CA GLU A 96 10.47 -6.36 -3.84
C GLU A 96 9.58 -7.19 -4.75
N HIS A 97 10.05 -7.42 -5.97
CA HIS A 97 9.37 -8.34 -6.87
C HIS A 97 9.48 -9.77 -6.33
N ARG A 98 8.33 -10.46 -6.28
CA ARG A 98 8.34 -11.88 -5.95
C ARG A 98 8.84 -12.67 -7.17
N PRO A 99 9.88 -13.50 -7.04
CA PRO A 99 10.28 -14.41 -8.10
C PRO A 99 9.14 -15.42 -8.33
N VAL A 100 8.79 -15.60 -9.60
CA VAL A 100 7.78 -16.57 -10.07
C VAL A 100 8.25 -18.01 -9.95
#